data_AF-A0A2M8CFS0-F1
#
_entry.id   AF-A0A2M8CFS0-F1
#
_cell.length_a   1.000
_cell.length_b   1.000
_cell.length_c   1.000
_cell.angle_alpha   90.00
_cell.angle_beta   90.00
_cell.angle_gamma   90.00
#
_symmetry.space_group_name_H-M   'P 1'
#
loop_
_entity.id
_entity.type
_entity.pdbx_description
1 polymer ?
#
loop_
_entity_poly.entity_id
_entity_poly.type
_entity_poly.pdbx_seq_one_letter_code
_entity_poly.pdbx_strand_id
1 'polypeptide(L)'
;MPKKSYSILIFFIIVALVISGIISFHRSKMESDFKQVELVMSLNELRELCYQEGYDENEWLVKIKNSGINSIAIQEDTLESLALSEKILYFSGQEFNKLNFFLKTIDLFEKYQSLPGETYIIFKDKNDYFRIKDNLQRQLGENLVRDLTIFPYKGLKVKGSEEKLADLSLGFSEEDIELVRNLGFQVILRLKNFSPMNKEDIDFKFKESDEAGKISGIIFDGETALGYPFQENLIFTAKILKTKGYPFGIIEFTGQKGIETIAQSASELAVRVHSITKEEMVIIPKQEALDRWIRAAKERKVRIFYIKPFMKSDSDLIEENLSYIRAIKENL
;
A
#
# COMPACT_ATOMS: atom_id res chain seq x y z
N MET A 1 1.05 -45.83 51.48
CA MET A 1 1.49 -45.54 50.09
C MET A 1 1.01 -44.15 49.68
N PRO A 2 1.89 -43.14 49.57
CA PRO A 2 1.57 -41.95 48.76
C PRO A 2 2.74 -41.42 47.90
N LYS A 3 3.95 -42.01 47.96
CA LYS A 3 5.16 -41.47 47.30
C LYS A 3 5.10 -41.49 45.76
N LYS A 4 4.38 -42.44 45.14
CA LYS A 4 4.29 -42.55 43.67
C LYS A 4 3.49 -41.39 43.03
N SER A 5 2.45 -40.86 43.69
CA SER A 5 1.68 -39.73 43.15
C SER A 5 2.48 -38.44 43.05
N TYR A 6 3.37 -38.17 44.02
CA TYR A 6 4.21 -36.96 43.99
C TYR A 6 5.21 -36.98 42.83
N SER A 7 5.81 -38.14 42.53
CA SER A 7 6.74 -38.27 41.42
C SER A 7 6.07 -38.05 40.06
N ILE A 8 4.83 -38.52 39.91
CA ILE A 8 4.02 -38.31 38.70
C ILE A 8 3.66 -36.82 38.56
N LEU A 9 3.26 -36.17 39.65
CA LEU A 9 2.91 -34.74 39.63
C LEU A 9 4.12 -33.86 39.27
N ILE A 10 5.27 -34.15 39.86
CA ILE A 10 6.54 -33.45 39.57
C ILE A 10 6.92 -33.61 38.10
N PHE A 11 6.75 -34.81 37.53
CA PHE A 11 7.01 -35.05 36.11
C PHE A 11 6.14 -34.15 35.21
N PHE A 12 4.83 -34.06 35.46
CA PHE A 12 3.94 -33.19 34.68
C PHE A 12 4.27 -31.70 34.84
N ILE A 13 4.67 -31.26 36.03
CA ILE A 13 5.13 -29.88 36.27
C ILE A 13 6.38 -29.57 35.45
N ILE A 14 7.36 -30.48 35.43
CA ILE A 14 8.59 -30.32 34.64
C ILE A 14 8.27 -30.28 33.14
N VAL A 15 7.42 -31.18 32.66
CA VAL A 15 7.01 -31.20 31.23
C VAL A 15 6.29 -29.91 30.85
N ALA A 16 5.37 -29.41 31.68
CA ALA A 16 4.68 -28.14 31.44
C ALA A 16 5.65 -26.95 31.43
N LEU A 17 6.64 -26.92 32.33
CA LEU A 17 7.69 -25.90 32.35
C LEU A 17 8.57 -25.95 31.10
N VAL A 18 8.94 -27.14 30.63
CA VAL A 18 9.73 -27.30 29.41
C VAL A 18 8.95 -26.84 28.19
N ILE A 19 7.68 -27.23 28.05
CA ILE A 19 6.81 -26.79 26.94
C ILE A 19 6.62 -25.27 26.99
N SER A 20 6.34 -24.70 28.16
CA SER A 20 6.22 -23.26 28.36
C SER A 20 7.52 -22.51 28.02
N GLY A 21 8.67 -23.07 28.40
CA GLY A 21 9.99 -22.54 28.09
C GLY A 21 10.28 -22.54 26.58
N ILE A 22 9.95 -23.62 25.88
CA ILE A 22 10.08 -23.70 24.41
C ILE A 22 9.19 -22.68 23.72
N ILE A 23 7.91 -22.59 24.11
CA ILE A 23 6.97 -21.59 23.57
C ILE A 23 7.48 -20.17 23.83
N SER A 24 7.93 -19.88 25.05
CA SER A 24 8.45 -18.57 25.44
C SER A 24 9.75 -18.22 24.71
N PHE A 25 10.62 -19.20 24.45
CA PHE A 25 11.86 -19.00 23.70
C PHE A 25 11.59 -18.74 22.21
N HIS A 26 10.73 -19.54 21.57
CA HIS A 26 10.33 -19.31 20.18
C HIS A 26 9.66 -17.93 20.02
N ARG A 27 8.76 -17.58 20.95
CA ARG A 27 8.14 -16.26 21.00
C ARG A 27 9.16 -15.16 21.24
N SER A 28 10.10 -15.32 22.16
CA SER A 28 11.11 -14.31 22.47
C SER A 28 12.08 -14.09 21.32
N LYS A 29 12.47 -15.15 20.59
CA LYS A 29 13.31 -15.03 19.39
C LYS A 29 12.60 -14.26 18.29
N MET A 30 11.32 -14.55 18.04
CA MET A 30 10.49 -13.76 17.12
C MET A 30 10.29 -12.32 17.61
N GLU A 31 10.10 -12.08 18.91
CA GLU A 31 9.95 -10.73 19.48
C GLU A 31 11.28 -9.94 19.47
N SER A 32 12.45 -10.61 19.48
CA SER A 32 13.76 -9.97 19.50
C SER A 32 14.20 -9.37 18.17
N ASP A 33 13.68 -9.88 17.05
CA ASP A 33 13.92 -9.34 15.71
C ASP A 33 13.13 -8.04 15.46
N PHE A 34 12.13 -7.71 16.29
CA PHE A 34 11.22 -6.56 16.17
C PHE A 34 11.34 -5.53 17.31
N LYS A 35 12.53 -5.35 17.90
CA LYS A 35 12.70 -4.40 19.02
C LYS A 35 12.52 -2.93 18.64
N GLN A 36 12.67 -2.57 17.36
CA GLN A 36 12.44 -1.21 16.87
C GLN A 36 11.13 -1.13 16.09
N VAL A 37 10.41 -0.03 16.28
CA VAL A 37 9.21 0.31 15.49
C VAL A 37 9.65 0.77 14.11
N GLU A 38 9.09 0.16 13.06
CA GLU A 38 9.28 0.57 11.67
C GLU A 38 8.48 1.87 11.42
N LEU A 39 9.15 2.90 10.90
CA LEU A 39 8.55 4.20 10.61
C LEU A 39 8.34 4.31 9.11
N VAL A 40 7.08 4.33 8.71
CA VAL A 40 6.64 4.22 7.32
C VAL A 40 5.91 5.47 6.92
N MET A 41 6.19 5.99 5.73
CA MET A 41 5.35 7.02 5.08
C MET A 41 4.90 6.56 3.70
N SER A 42 3.77 7.08 3.25
CA SER A 42 3.19 6.82 1.93
C SER A 42 3.94 7.59 0.84
N LEU A 43 4.42 6.94 -0.22
CA LEU A 43 5.05 7.65 -1.34
C LEU A 43 4.10 8.69 -1.95
N ASN A 44 2.84 8.30 -2.17
CA ASN A 44 1.82 9.20 -2.75
C ASN A 44 1.52 10.43 -1.88
N GLU A 45 1.52 10.30 -0.55
CA GLU A 45 1.26 11.45 0.34
C GLU A 45 2.49 12.37 0.44
N LEU A 46 3.70 11.79 0.38
CA LEU A 46 4.94 12.58 0.31
C LEU A 46 5.01 13.37 -1.00
N ARG A 47 4.61 12.74 -2.11
CA ARG A 47 4.53 13.36 -3.44
C ARG A 47 3.47 14.46 -3.49
N GLU A 48 2.28 14.23 -2.93
CA GLU A 48 1.23 15.25 -2.77
C GLU A 48 1.76 16.47 -2.03
N LEU A 49 2.47 16.26 -0.91
CA LEU A 49 3.11 17.34 -0.15
C LEU A 49 4.18 18.08 -0.96
N CYS A 50 5.03 17.35 -1.70
CA CYS A 50 6.05 17.96 -2.56
C CYS A 50 5.43 18.84 -3.65
N TYR A 51 4.36 18.38 -4.30
CA TYR A 51 3.66 19.16 -5.32
C TYR A 51 2.99 20.40 -4.75
N GLN A 52 2.42 20.32 -3.54
CA GLN A 52 1.83 21.46 -2.86
C GLN A 52 2.87 22.54 -2.56
N GLU A 53 4.04 22.15 -2.06
CA GLU A 53 5.09 23.09 -1.62
C GLU A 53 6.12 23.42 -2.72
N GLY A 54 5.99 22.82 -3.91
CA GLY A 54 6.96 22.98 -5.00
C GLY A 54 8.34 22.40 -4.66
N TYR A 55 8.38 21.34 -3.87
CA TYR A 55 9.59 20.71 -3.34
C TYR A 55 10.05 19.53 -4.20
N ASP A 56 11.35 19.28 -4.28
CA ASP A 56 11.90 18.13 -5.02
C ASP A 56 11.69 16.81 -4.24
N GLU A 57 11.08 15.82 -4.90
CA GLU A 57 10.75 14.52 -4.29
C GLU A 57 12.00 13.78 -3.79
N ASN A 58 13.10 13.78 -4.55
CA ASN A 58 14.31 13.07 -4.16
C ASN A 58 14.95 13.71 -2.92
N GLU A 59 15.05 15.04 -2.91
CA GLU A 59 15.54 15.78 -1.76
C GLU A 59 14.67 15.51 -0.52
N TRP A 60 13.34 15.49 -0.69
CA TRP A 60 12.40 15.20 0.38
C TRP A 60 12.60 13.79 0.95
N LEU A 61 12.67 12.78 0.09
CA LEU A 61 12.92 11.39 0.47
C LEU A 61 14.25 11.25 1.23
N VAL A 62 15.32 11.91 0.79
CA VAL A 62 16.60 11.92 1.53
C VAL A 62 16.45 12.55 2.91
N LYS A 63 15.73 13.66 3.04
CA LYS A 63 15.54 14.36 4.33
C LYS A 63 14.70 13.54 5.32
N ILE A 64 13.59 12.94 4.90
CA ILE A 64 12.77 12.09 5.80
C ILE A 64 13.53 10.83 6.23
N LYS A 65 14.37 10.27 5.34
CA LYS A 65 15.24 9.15 5.69
C LYS A 65 16.18 9.51 6.83
N ASN A 66 16.89 10.62 6.67
CA ASN A 66 17.81 11.13 7.68
C ASN A 66 17.09 11.49 9.00
N SER A 67 15.82 11.90 8.90
CA SER A 67 14.99 12.25 10.05
C SER A 67 14.49 11.04 10.84
N GLY A 68 14.38 9.86 10.21
CA GLY A 68 13.99 8.64 10.92
C GLY A 68 13.13 7.64 10.15
N ILE A 69 12.55 8.02 9.01
CA ILE A 69 11.76 7.11 8.20
C ILE A 69 12.68 6.02 7.64
N ASN A 70 12.31 4.76 7.85
CA ASN A 70 13.11 3.61 7.40
C ASN A 70 12.46 2.87 6.22
N SER A 71 11.17 3.09 5.99
CA SER A 71 10.41 2.40 4.97
C SER A 71 9.44 3.33 4.26
N ILE A 72 9.17 3.02 3.00
CA ILE A 72 8.15 3.71 2.20
C ILE A 72 7.08 2.71 1.81
N ALA A 73 5.82 3.10 2.03
CA ALA A 73 4.68 2.38 1.54
C ALA A 73 4.38 2.80 0.10
N ILE A 74 4.36 1.81 -0.80
CA ILE A 74 4.08 1.99 -2.22
C ILE A 74 2.70 1.41 -2.51
N GLN A 75 1.79 2.25 -2.95
CA GLN A 75 0.48 1.87 -3.45
C GLN A 75 0.56 1.40 -4.89
N GLU A 76 -0.44 0.60 -5.28
CA GLU A 76 -0.72 0.39 -6.69
C GLU A 76 -1.15 1.71 -7.34
N ASP A 77 -0.72 1.91 -8.58
CA ASP A 77 -1.04 3.11 -9.33
C ASP A 77 -2.55 3.23 -9.59
N THR A 78 -3.03 4.46 -9.67
CA THR A 78 -4.35 4.81 -10.18
C THR A 78 -4.18 5.67 -11.43
N LEU A 79 -5.27 5.89 -12.18
CA LEU A 79 -5.21 6.85 -13.31
C LEU A 79 -4.80 8.25 -12.83
N GLU A 80 -5.24 8.64 -11.63
CA GLU A 80 -4.89 9.92 -11.03
C GLU A 80 -3.41 9.99 -10.65
N SER A 81 -2.83 8.98 -9.97
CA SER A 81 -1.41 8.99 -9.60
C SER A 81 -0.49 9.02 -10.83
N LEU A 82 -0.86 8.29 -11.88
CA LEU A 82 -0.13 8.26 -13.14
C LEU A 82 -0.26 9.56 -13.93
N ALA A 83 -1.41 10.23 -13.88
CA ALA A 83 -1.58 11.54 -14.52
C ALA A 83 -0.81 12.63 -13.75
N LEU A 84 -0.83 12.58 -12.42
CA LEU A 84 -0.08 13.50 -11.55
C LEU A 84 1.44 13.37 -11.71
N SER A 85 1.95 12.16 -11.97
CA SER A 85 3.36 11.92 -12.33
C SER A 85 3.64 12.09 -13.83
N GLU A 86 2.66 12.60 -14.58
CA GLU A 86 2.66 12.78 -16.02
C GLU A 86 3.02 11.52 -16.84
N LYS A 87 2.87 10.31 -16.32
CA LYS A 87 3.13 9.06 -17.05
C LYS A 87 2.08 8.78 -18.13
N ILE A 88 0.86 9.23 -17.85
CA ILE A 88 -0.26 9.13 -18.78
C ILE A 88 -0.95 10.48 -18.95
N LEU A 89 -1.68 10.61 -20.06
CA LEU A 89 -2.79 11.54 -20.19
C LEU A 89 -4.05 10.73 -20.30
N TYR A 90 -5.10 11.08 -19.58
CA TYR A 90 -6.40 10.46 -19.79
C TYR A 90 -7.52 11.49 -19.90
N PHE A 91 -8.53 11.15 -20.70
CA PHE A 91 -9.64 12.03 -21.03
C PHE A 91 -10.94 11.25 -20.92
N SER A 92 -11.95 11.83 -20.31
CA SER A 92 -13.33 11.42 -20.53
C SER A 92 -13.72 11.59 -22.00
N GLY A 93 -14.74 10.88 -22.46
CA GLY A 93 -15.23 11.05 -23.83
C GLY A 93 -15.69 12.49 -24.14
N GLN A 94 -16.13 13.25 -23.14
CA GLN A 94 -16.48 14.66 -23.32
C GLN A 94 -15.24 15.52 -23.57
N GLU A 95 -14.18 15.32 -22.79
CA GLU A 95 -12.90 16.03 -22.96
C GLU A 95 -12.22 15.65 -24.27
N PHE A 96 -12.26 14.37 -24.63
CA PHE A 96 -11.76 13.89 -25.90
C PHE A 96 -12.49 14.55 -27.08
N ASN A 97 -13.82 14.68 -27.00
CA ASN A 97 -14.61 15.39 -28.01
C ASN A 97 -14.28 16.88 -28.07
N LYS A 98 -14.07 17.55 -26.92
CA LYS A 98 -13.63 18.96 -26.89
C LYS A 98 -12.27 19.11 -27.57
N LEU A 99 -11.32 18.24 -27.23
CA LEU A 99 -9.98 18.21 -27.84
C LEU A 99 -10.08 18.02 -29.36
N ASN A 100 -10.86 17.03 -29.81
CA ASN A 100 -11.07 16.77 -31.23
C ASN A 100 -11.74 17.94 -31.97
N PHE A 101 -12.68 18.64 -31.33
CA PHE A 101 -13.31 19.83 -31.90
C PHE A 101 -12.31 20.95 -32.18
N PHE A 102 -11.37 21.20 -31.26
CA PHE A 102 -10.30 22.19 -31.46
C PHE A 102 -9.25 21.75 -32.48
N LEU A 103 -8.99 20.44 -32.56
CA LEU A 103 -7.96 19.86 -33.43
C LEU A 103 -8.47 19.48 -34.82
N LYS A 104 -9.67 19.90 -35.26
CA LYS A 104 -10.30 19.57 -36.56
C LYS A 104 -9.39 19.72 -37.80
N THR A 105 -8.30 20.47 -37.72
CA THR A 105 -7.29 20.61 -38.78
C THR A 105 -6.26 19.47 -38.84
N ILE A 106 -6.25 18.57 -37.86
CA ILE A 106 -5.30 17.46 -37.73
C ILE A 106 -6.09 16.15 -37.68
N ASP A 107 -5.98 15.35 -38.74
CA ASP A 107 -6.68 14.06 -38.97
C ASP A 107 -6.24 12.92 -38.01
N LEU A 108 -5.79 13.26 -36.79
CA LEU A 108 -5.33 12.28 -35.80
C LEU A 108 -6.50 11.46 -35.21
N PHE A 109 -7.72 12.00 -35.26
CA PHE A 109 -8.86 11.47 -34.51
C PHE A 109 -10.16 11.31 -35.31
N GLU A 110 -10.21 11.62 -36.62
CA GLU A 110 -11.46 11.51 -37.41
C GLU A 110 -12.07 10.10 -37.40
N LYS A 111 -11.24 9.06 -37.19
CA LYS A 111 -11.69 7.67 -37.10
C LYS A 111 -12.37 7.31 -35.77
N TYR A 112 -12.37 8.18 -34.77
CA TYR A 112 -12.86 7.89 -33.42
C TYR A 112 -14.04 8.80 -33.07
N GLN A 113 -15.26 8.31 -33.32
CA GLN A 113 -16.47 8.90 -32.71
C GLN A 113 -16.49 8.50 -31.23
N SER A 114 -16.31 9.47 -30.33
CA SER A 114 -16.37 9.18 -28.90
C SER A 114 -17.80 8.85 -28.49
N LEU A 115 -17.97 7.71 -27.83
CA LEU A 115 -19.24 7.35 -27.20
C LEU A 115 -19.28 7.80 -25.74
N PRO A 116 -20.47 8.09 -25.18
CA PRO A 116 -20.62 8.29 -23.74
C PRO A 116 -20.12 7.08 -22.94
N GLY A 117 -19.47 7.34 -21.79
CA GLY A 117 -18.94 6.28 -20.92
C GLY A 117 -17.64 5.63 -21.41
N GLU A 118 -16.94 6.27 -22.34
CA GLU A 118 -15.58 5.89 -22.75
C GLU A 118 -14.55 6.86 -22.17
N THR A 119 -13.45 6.31 -21.67
CA THR A 119 -12.25 7.02 -21.22
C THR A 119 -11.09 6.62 -22.12
N TYR A 120 -10.30 7.61 -22.52
CA TYR A 120 -9.18 7.48 -23.42
C TYR A 120 -7.91 7.70 -22.62
N ILE A 121 -6.99 6.73 -22.62
CA ILE A 121 -5.72 6.80 -21.90
C ILE A 121 -4.60 6.77 -22.93
N ILE A 122 -3.64 7.67 -22.82
CA ILE A 122 -2.47 7.80 -23.69
C ILE A 122 -1.23 7.64 -22.81
N PHE A 123 -0.31 6.78 -23.23
CA PHE A 123 0.87 6.42 -22.45
C PHE A 123 2.12 7.06 -23.04
N LYS A 124 2.97 7.62 -22.17
CA LYS A 124 4.31 8.06 -22.57
C LYS A 124 5.24 6.87 -22.80
N ASP A 125 5.16 5.84 -21.95
CA ASP A 125 6.00 4.65 -21.99
C ASP A 125 5.25 3.36 -22.37
N LYS A 126 5.97 2.42 -22.98
CA LYS A 126 5.39 1.16 -23.49
C LYS A 126 5.18 0.13 -22.38
N ASN A 127 6.01 0.11 -21.34
CA ASN A 127 5.90 -0.81 -20.21
C ASN A 127 4.66 -0.47 -19.38
N ASP A 128 4.43 0.82 -19.10
CA ASP A 128 3.21 1.31 -18.47
C ASP A 128 1.97 0.87 -19.25
N TYR A 129 1.97 1.02 -20.57
CA TYR A 129 0.88 0.54 -21.41
C TYR A 129 0.56 -0.95 -21.20
N PHE A 130 1.57 -1.82 -21.11
CA PHE A 130 1.34 -3.26 -20.94
C PHE A 130 0.84 -3.61 -19.54
N ARG A 131 1.50 -3.08 -18.50
CA ARG A 131 1.13 -3.29 -17.08
C ARG A 131 -0.30 -2.82 -16.81
N ILE A 132 -0.62 -1.61 -17.25
CA ILE A 132 -1.92 -0.99 -17.03
C ILE A 132 -3.01 -1.70 -17.84
N LYS A 133 -2.72 -2.10 -19.08
CA LYS A 133 -3.66 -2.88 -19.90
C LYS A 133 -4.02 -4.21 -19.21
N ASP A 134 -3.04 -4.97 -18.72
CA ASP A 134 -3.31 -6.27 -18.07
C ASP A 134 -4.16 -6.09 -16.81
N ASN A 135 -3.81 -5.13 -15.95
CA ASN A 135 -4.57 -4.81 -14.75
C ASN A 135 -6.02 -4.37 -15.05
N LEU A 136 -6.21 -3.51 -16.05
CA LEU A 136 -7.55 -3.08 -16.48
C LEU A 136 -8.36 -4.24 -17.06
N GLN A 137 -7.75 -5.10 -17.87
CA GLN A 137 -8.42 -6.24 -18.49
C GLN A 137 -8.87 -7.27 -17.46
N ARG A 138 -8.09 -7.48 -16.39
CA ARG A 138 -8.48 -8.36 -15.28
C ARG A 138 -9.66 -7.82 -14.48
N GLN A 139 -9.65 -6.52 -14.16
CA GLN A 139 -10.69 -5.89 -13.33
C GLN A 139 -11.99 -5.56 -14.08
N LEU A 140 -11.90 -5.26 -15.38
CA LEU A 140 -13.04 -4.84 -16.19
C LEU A 140 -13.48 -5.89 -17.20
N GLY A 141 -12.60 -6.82 -17.57
CA GLY A 141 -12.78 -7.74 -18.69
C GLY A 141 -12.25 -7.18 -20.01
N GLU A 142 -11.69 -8.06 -20.85
CA GLU A 142 -11.07 -7.70 -22.13
C GLU A 142 -11.99 -6.92 -23.08
N ASN A 143 -13.30 -7.12 -23.00
CA ASN A 143 -14.25 -6.46 -23.88
C ASN A 143 -14.41 -4.95 -23.61
N LEU A 144 -14.07 -4.51 -22.40
CA LEU A 144 -14.17 -3.11 -21.98
C LEU A 144 -12.86 -2.33 -22.19
N VAL A 145 -11.78 -3.00 -22.59
CA VAL A 145 -10.46 -2.39 -22.78
C VAL A 145 -9.99 -2.69 -24.21
N ARG A 146 -9.92 -1.65 -25.05
CA ARG A 146 -9.53 -1.77 -26.46
C ARG A 146 -8.30 -0.92 -26.74
N ASP A 147 -7.47 -1.39 -27.66
CA ASP A 147 -6.30 -0.63 -28.09
C ASP A 147 -6.72 0.60 -28.88
N LEU A 148 -6.02 1.69 -28.61
CA LEU A 148 -6.12 2.95 -29.32
C LEU A 148 -4.71 3.30 -29.82
N THR A 149 -4.59 3.62 -31.10
CA THR A 149 -3.30 4.04 -31.67
C THR A 149 -3.38 5.50 -32.01
N ILE A 150 -2.61 6.32 -31.30
CA ILE A 150 -2.49 7.76 -31.57
C ILE A 150 -1.01 8.00 -31.87
N PHE A 151 -0.61 7.84 -33.13
CA PHE A 151 0.80 7.90 -33.51
C PHE A 151 1.46 9.19 -33.00
N PRO A 152 2.64 9.12 -32.33
CA PRO A 152 3.49 7.95 -32.10
C PRO A 152 3.19 7.14 -30.81
N TYR A 153 2.19 7.55 -30.03
CA TYR A 153 1.86 6.98 -28.72
C TYR A 153 0.93 5.77 -28.79
N LYS A 154 1.06 4.92 -27.77
CA LYS A 154 0.06 3.89 -27.48
C LYS A 154 -1.04 4.48 -26.62
N GLY A 155 -2.25 3.96 -26.79
CA GLY A 155 -3.38 4.32 -25.96
C GLY A 155 -4.32 3.14 -25.72
N LEU A 156 -5.22 3.35 -24.78
CA LEU A 156 -6.33 2.47 -24.49
C LEU A 156 -7.62 3.26 -24.54
N LYS A 157 -8.67 2.61 -25.04
CA LYS A 157 -10.05 3.04 -24.89
C LYS A 157 -10.72 2.11 -23.89
N VAL A 158 -11.18 2.68 -22.78
CA VAL A 158 -11.72 1.96 -21.63
C VAL A 158 -13.17 2.36 -21.42
N LYS A 159 -14.06 1.38 -21.25
CA LYS A 159 -15.47 1.62 -20.93
C LYS A 159 -15.70 1.55 -19.42
N GLY A 160 -16.27 2.61 -18.84
CA GLY A 160 -16.56 2.69 -17.41
C GLY A 160 -16.97 4.10 -16.99
N SER A 161 -17.60 4.24 -15.82
CA SER A 161 -17.77 5.54 -15.19
C SER A 161 -16.42 6.03 -14.65
N GLU A 162 -16.24 7.35 -14.60
CA GLU A 162 -15.03 7.97 -14.04
C GLU A 162 -14.77 7.53 -12.59
N GLU A 163 -15.82 7.50 -11.77
CA GLU A 163 -15.76 6.99 -10.39
C GLU A 163 -15.25 5.54 -10.32
N LYS A 164 -15.76 4.66 -11.18
CA LYS A 164 -15.31 3.26 -11.19
C LYS A 164 -13.85 3.15 -11.63
N LEU A 165 -13.42 3.95 -12.60
CA LEU A 165 -12.05 3.93 -13.11
C LEU A 165 -11.06 4.53 -12.11
N ALA A 166 -11.46 5.53 -11.34
CA ALA A 166 -10.66 6.14 -10.29
C ALA A 166 -10.36 5.15 -9.15
N ASP A 167 -11.26 4.19 -8.89
CA ASP A 167 -11.08 3.16 -7.87
C ASP A 167 -10.17 1.99 -8.32
N LEU A 168 -9.83 1.86 -9.60
CA LEU A 168 -9.03 0.73 -10.09
C LEU A 168 -7.57 0.82 -9.65
N SER A 169 -6.98 -0.35 -9.39
CA SER A 169 -5.55 -0.51 -9.10
C SER A 169 -4.80 -0.96 -10.35
N LEU A 170 -3.69 -0.32 -10.69
CA LEU A 170 -3.00 -0.50 -11.97
C LEU A 170 -1.61 -1.12 -11.82
N GLY A 171 -1.42 -1.90 -10.75
CA GLY A 171 -0.15 -2.53 -10.39
C GLY A 171 0.85 -1.54 -9.78
N PHE A 172 2.02 -2.02 -9.39
CA PHE A 172 3.06 -1.18 -8.80
C PHE A 172 3.98 -0.56 -9.86
N SER A 173 4.43 0.67 -9.63
CA SER A 173 5.47 1.31 -10.44
C SER A 173 6.84 0.71 -10.10
N GLU A 174 7.47 0.04 -11.07
CA GLU A 174 8.83 -0.47 -10.94
C GLU A 174 9.83 0.66 -10.64
N GLU A 175 9.66 1.81 -11.31
CA GLU A 175 10.50 2.98 -11.12
C GLU A 175 10.42 3.53 -9.69
N ASP A 176 9.22 3.58 -9.10
CA ASP A 176 9.02 4.04 -7.71
C ASP A 176 9.66 3.06 -6.70
N ILE A 177 9.53 1.76 -6.96
CA ILE A 177 10.18 0.71 -6.15
C ILE A 177 11.70 0.85 -6.21
N GLU A 178 12.27 1.03 -7.40
CA GLU A 178 13.69 1.22 -7.60
C GLU A 178 14.20 2.51 -6.95
N LEU A 179 13.48 3.62 -7.10
CA LEU A 179 13.80 4.90 -6.48
C LEU A 179 13.94 4.76 -4.95
N VAL A 180 12.89 4.25 -4.31
CA VAL A 180 12.84 4.05 -2.86
C VAL A 180 13.98 3.15 -2.37
N ARG A 181 14.29 2.09 -3.13
CA ARG A 181 15.37 1.15 -2.81
C ARG A 181 16.76 1.73 -3.00
N ASN A 182 16.98 2.50 -4.07
CA ASN A 182 18.25 3.16 -4.35
C ASN A 182 18.57 4.20 -3.28
N LEU A 183 17.54 4.84 -2.72
CA LEU A 183 17.66 5.69 -1.53
C LEU A 183 17.81 4.89 -0.24
N GLY A 184 17.71 3.56 -0.28
CA GLY A 184 17.98 2.59 0.77
C GLY A 184 16.86 2.43 1.80
N PHE A 185 15.63 2.75 1.46
CA PHE A 185 14.47 2.42 2.30
C PHE A 185 14.11 0.94 2.18
N GLN A 186 13.40 0.39 3.16
CA GLN A 186 12.61 -0.82 2.92
C GLN A 186 11.32 -0.47 2.19
N VAL A 187 10.73 -1.46 1.52
CA VAL A 187 9.50 -1.31 0.75
C VAL A 187 8.36 -2.04 1.46
N ILE A 188 7.28 -1.32 1.74
CA ILE A 188 5.99 -1.92 2.09
C ILE A 188 5.06 -1.79 0.90
N LEU A 189 4.51 -2.89 0.43
CA LEU A 189 3.53 -2.85 -0.66
C LEU A 189 2.11 -2.70 -0.12
N ARG A 190 1.32 -1.85 -0.78
CA ARG A 190 -0.08 -1.65 -0.46
C ARG A 190 -0.99 -2.23 -1.52
N LEU A 191 -1.32 -3.51 -1.35
CA LEU A 191 -2.20 -4.26 -2.25
C LEU A 191 -3.66 -3.87 -2.05
N LYS A 192 -4.32 -3.46 -3.13
CA LYS A 192 -5.74 -3.12 -3.14
C LYS A 192 -6.58 -4.31 -3.57
N ASN A 193 -7.70 -4.50 -2.89
CA ASN A 193 -8.71 -5.47 -3.29
C ASN A 193 -9.61 -4.90 -4.39
N PHE A 194 -10.16 -5.76 -5.24
CA PHE A 194 -11.24 -5.41 -6.16
C PHE A 194 -12.29 -6.52 -6.18
N SER A 195 -13.49 -6.22 -6.67
CA SER A 195 -14.59 -7.18 -6.71
C SER A 195 -15.32 -7.15 -8.06
N PRO A 196 -15.61 -8.31 -8.68
CA PRO A 196 -15.26 -9.66 -8.23
C PRO A 196 -13.76 -9.97 -8.44
N MET A 197 -13.19 -10.79 -7.56
CA MET A 197 -11.80 -11.28 -7.63
C MET A 197 -11.80 -12.80 -7.46
N ASN A 198 -10.99 -13.51 -8.25
CA ASN A 198 -10.76 -14.96 -8.13
C ASN A 198 -9.34 -15.26 -7.61
N LYS A 199 -8.96 -16.54 -7.55
CA LYS A 199 -7.65 -16.96 -7.06
C LYS A 199 -6.54 -16.61 -8.03
N GLU A 200 -6.79 -16.69 -9.32
CA GLU A 200 -5.85 -16.32 -10.37
C GLU A 200 -5.49 -14.83 -10.32
N ASP A 201 -6.46 -13.97 -9.97
CA ASP A 201 -6.25 -12.54 -9.74
C ASP A 201 -5.39 -12.28 -8.49
N ILE A 202 -5.61 -13.05 -7.41
CA ILE A 202 -4.78 -12.96 -6.20
C ILE A 202 -3.34 -13.41 -6.51
N ASP A 203 -3.17 -14.52 -7.20
CA ASP A 203 -1.85 -14.99 -7.65
C ASP A 203 -1.17 -13.96 -8.54
N PHE A 204 -1.92 -13.29 -9.43
CA PHE A 204 -1.41 -12.21 -10.26
C PHE A 204 -0.88 -11.03 -9.42
N LYS A 205 -1.65 -10.53 -8.45
CA LYS A 205 -1.21 -9.45 -7.54
C LYS A 205 0.05 -9.80 -6.76
N PHE A 206 0.17 -11.05 -6.30
CA PHE A 206 1.38 -11.51 -5.62
C PHE A 206 2.56 -11.74 -6.56
N LYS A 207 2.32 -12.06 -7.83
CA LYS A 207 3.36 -12.13 -8.85
C LYS A 207 3.93 -10.73 -9.14
N GLU A 208 3.09 -9.71 -9.29
CA GLU A 208 3.55 -8.32 -9.42
C GLU A 208 4.34 -7.89 -8.16
N SER A 209 3.91 -8.34 -6.99
CA SER A 209 4.64 -8.08 -5.73
C SER A 209 6.04 -8.72 -5.70
N ASP A 210 6.25 -9.84 -6.40
CA ASP A 210 7.57 -10.50 -6.46
C ASP A 210 8.58 -9.69 -7.29
N GLU A 211 8.10 -8.95 -8.29
CA GLU A 211 8.93 -8.06 -9.12
C GLU A 211 9.50 -6.90 -8.29
N ALA A 212 8.81 -6.53 -7.19
CA ALA A 212 9.32 -5.58 -6.21
C ALA A 212 10.51 -6.12 -5.40
N GLY A 213 10.87 -7.41 -5.50
CA GLY A 213 11.96 -8.05 -4.75
C GLY A 213 11.65 -8.25 -3.26
N LYS A 214 12.68 -8.18 -2.39
CA LYS A 214 12.48 -8.23 -0.93
C LYS A 214 11.72 -7.01 -0.39
N ILE A 215 10.54 -7.26 0.19
CA ILE A 215 9.70 -6.27 0.88
C ILE A 215 9.80 -6.44 2.41
N SER A 216 9.55 -5.38 3.19
CA SER A 216 9.43 -5.49 4.65
C SER A 216 8.04 -5.96 5.10
N GLY A 217 7.02 -5.73 4.28
CA GLY A 217 5.69 -6.27 4.51
C GLY A 217 4.64 -5.78 3.52
N ILE A 218 3.40 -6.18 3.77
CA ILE A 218 2.21 -5.78 3.01
C ILE A 218 1.23 -5.07 3.95
N ILE A 219 0.63 -3.97 3.51
CA ILE A 219 -0.51 -3.34 4.20
C ILE A 219 -1.64 -3.21 3.20
N PHE A 220 -2.73 -3.97 3.37
CA PHE A 220 -3.83 -3.91 2.40
C PHE A 220 -4.44 -2.52 2.31
N ASP A 221 -4.70 -2.08 1.09
CA ASP A 221 -5.26 -0.77 0.80
C ASP A 221 -6.79 -0.77 0.76
N GLY A 222 -7.39 0.34 1.18
CA GLY A 222 -8.84 0.53 1.23
C GLY A 222 -9.55 -0.20 2.38
N GLU A 223 -10.88 -0.30 2.25
CA GLU A 223 -11.77 -0.84 3.31
C GLU A 223 -11.76 -2.36 3.44
N THR A 224 -11.22 -3.08 2.46
CA THR A 224 -11.29 -4.54 2.37
C THR A 224 -9.92 -5.13 2.14
N ALA A 225 -9.59 -6.20 2.86
CA ALA A 225 -8.37 -6.96 2.59
C ALA A 225 -8.47 -7.75 1.27
N LEU A 226 -7.31 -8.08 0.68
CA LEU A 226 -7.22 -8.79 -0.60
C LEU A 226 -7.91 -10.16 -0.54
N GLY A 227 -8.92 -10.36 -1.39
CA GLY A 227 -9.73 -11.58 -1.47
C GLY A 227 -11.13 -11.47 -0.85
N TYR A 228 -11.45 -10.38 -0.15
CA TYR A 228 -12.83 -10.12 0.30
C TYR A 228 -13.79 -9.93 -0.90
N PRO A 229 -15.06 -10.37 -0.87
CA PRO A 229 -15.80 -10.92 0.28
C PRO A 229 -15.72 -12.44 0.45
N PHE A 230 -15.06 -13.16 -0.46
CA PHE A 230 -15.09 -14.62 -0.46
C PHE A 230 -14.11 -15.21 0.55
N GLN A 231 -14.62 -16.03 1.46
CA GLN A 231 -13.80 -16.62 2.52
C GLN A 231 -12.70 -17.53 1.95
N GLU A 232 -12.97 -18.29 0.88
CA GLU A 232 -11.94 -19.10 0.24
C GLU A 232 -10.77 -18.28 -0.32
N ASN A 233 -11.03 -17.05 -0.78
CA ASN A 233 -10.03 -16.15 -1.34
C ASN A 233 -9.20 -15.52 -0.22
N LEU A 234 -9.82 -15.11 0.89
CA LEU A 234 -9.08 -14.63 2.08
C LEU A 234 -8.14 -15.71 2.65
N ILE A 235 -8.61 -16.97 2.72
CA ILE A 235 -7.76 -18.11 3.14
C ILE A 235 -6.64 -18.34 2.14
N PHE A 236 -6.90 -18.18 0.84
CA PHE A 236 -5.89 -18.30 -0.20
C PHE A 236 -4.82 -17.21 -0.12
N THR A 237 -5.22 -15.94 0.08
CA THR A 237 -4.30 -14.83 0.38
C THR A 237 -3.40 -15.16 1.58
N ALA A 238 -3.98 -15.63 2.69
CA ALA A 238 -3.22 -16.02 3.88
C ALA A 238 -2.24 -17.17 3.61
N LYS A 239 -2.60 -18.14 2.76
CA LYS A 239 -1.70 -19.22 2.35
C LYS A 239 -0.51 -18.68 1.57
N ILE A 240 -0.70 -17.75 0.65
CA ILE A 240 0.40 -17.15 -0.13
C ILE A 240 1.32 -16.35 0.79
N LEU A 241 0.78 -15.52 1.69
CA LEU A 241 1.57 -14.78 2.68
C LEU A 241 2.48 -15.72 3.49
N LYS A 242 1.95 -16.84 3.99
CA LYS A 242 2.73 -17.88 4.70
C LYS A 242 3.80 -18.52 3.83
N THR A 243 3.46 -18.85 2.59
CA THR A 243 4.38 -19.51 1.66
C THR A 243 5.56 -18.60 1.32
N LYS A 244 5.30 -17.30 1.16
CA LYS A 244 6.32 -16.28 0.84
C LYS A 244 7.03 -15.73 2.08
N GLY A 245 6.46 -15.93 3.27
CA GLY A 245 6.96 -15.36 4.52
C GLY A 245 6.81 -13.85 4.58
N TYR A 246 5.77 -13.29 3.95
CA TYR A 246 5.52 -11.84 3.93
C TYR A 246 4.72 -11.41 5.16
N PRO A 247 5.30 -10.59 6.06
CA PRO A 247 4.53 -9.97 7.13
C PRO A 247 3.42 -9.08 6.56
N PHE A 248 2.30 -8.99 7.27
CA PHE A 248 1.22 -8.09 6.88
C PHE A 248 0.70 -7.25 8.04
N GLY A 249 0.34 -6.01 7.73
CA GLY A 249 -0.11 -5.03 8.69
C GLY A 249 -1.60 -5.12 8.98
N ILE A 250 -1.96 -5.05 10.26
CA ILE A 250 -3.32 -4.86 10.75
C ILE A 250 -3.40 -3.45 11.33
N ILE A 251 -4.08 -2.55 10.63
CA ILE A 251 -4.26 -1.17 11.07
C ILE A 251 -5.28 -1.14 12.21
N GLU A 252 -4.89 -0.57 13.34
CA GLU A 252 -5.76 -0.44 14.50
C GLU A 252 -6.94 0.52 14.21
N PHE A 253 -8.11 0.16 14.74
CA PHE A 253 -9.34 0.98 14.71
C PHE A 253 -9.98 1.25 13.34
N THR A 254 -9.54 0.60 12.26
CA THR A 254 -10.14 0.76 10.92
C THR A 254 -11.28 -0.23 10.64
N GLY A 255 -11.26 -1.42 11.25
CA GLY A 255 -12.25 -2.47 10.97
C GLY A 255 -12.20 -3.00 9.53
N GLN A 256 -11.02 -3.02 8.89
CA GLN A 256 -10.84 -3.47 7.50
C GLN A 256 -11.47 -4.86 7.27
N LYS A 257 -12.45 -4.93 6.35
CA LYS A 257 -13.25 -6.15 6.13
C LYS A 257 -12.38 -7.29 5.61
N GLY A 258 -12.52 -8.47 6.19
CA GLY A 258 -11.77 -9.68 5.82
C GLY A 258 -10.38 -9.83 6.46
N ILE A 259 -9.82 -8.77 7.08
CA ILE A 259 -8.47 -8.84 7.67
C ILE A 259 -8.38 -9.88 8.80
N GLU A 260 -9.44 -10.05 9.58
CA GLU A 260 -9.48 -11.00 10.69
C GLU A 260 -9.35 -12.45 10.21
N THR A 261 -9.96 -12.80 9.07
CA THR A 261 -9.84 -14.14 8.48
C THR A 261 -8.41 -14.43 8.06
N ILE A 262 -7.71 -13.43 7.48
CA ILE A 262 -6.30 -13.54 7.12
C ILE A 262 -5.45 -13.66 8.39
N ALA A 263 -5.70 -12.81 9.39
CA ALA A 263 -5.02 -12.80 10.69
C ALA A 263 -5.13 -14.13 11.44
N GLN A 264 -6.31 -14.75 11.45
CA GLN A 264 -6.51 -16.07 12.06
C GLN A 264 -5.77 -17.17 11.29
N SER A 265 -5.64 -17.03 9.96
CA SER A 265 -5.03 -18.04 9.10
C SER A 265 -3.49 -17.93 9.00
N ALA A 266 -2.92 -16.77 9.32
CA ALA A 266 -1.48 -16.45 9.21
C ALA A 266 -0.99 -15.56 10.38
N SER A 267 -1.43 -15.87 11.60
CA SER A 267 -1.20 -15.07 12.82
C SER A 267 0.27 -14.76 13.11
N GLU A 268 1.18 -15.65 12.71
CA GLU A 268 2.62 -15.54 12.91
C GLU A 268 3.27 -14.45 12.05
N LEU A 269 2.57 -13.99 11.00
CA LEU A 269 2.99 -12.91 10.10
C LEU A 269 2.23 -11.60 10.35
N ALA A 270 1.25 -11.60 11.26
CA ALA A 270 0.43 -10.43 11.53
C ALA A 270 1.21 -9.40 12.38
N VAL A 271 1.27 -8.16 11.89
CA VAL A 271 1.98 -7.04 12.52
C VAL A 271 0.99 -5.92 12.81
N ARG A 272 0.98 -5.40 14.04
CA ARG A 272 0.12 -4.27 14.40
C ARG A 272 0.66 -2.98 13.81
N VAL A 273 -0.21 -2.25 13.12
CA VAL A 273 0.06 -0.94 12.51
C VAL A 273 -0.78 0.13 13.20
N HIS A 274 -0.14 1.23 13.56
CA HIS A 274 -0.87 2.43 13.98
C HIS A 274 -0.78 3.50 12.88
N SER A 275 -1.91 4.16 12.61
CA SER A 275 -2.02 5.32 11.74
C SER A 275 -2.96 6.32 12.40
N ILE A 276 -2.69 7.60 12.23
CA ILE A 276 -3.66 8.68 12.44
C ILE A 276 -4.29 8.96 11.06
N THR A 277 -5.60 9.23 10.95
CA THR A 277 -6.25 9.38 9.63
C THR A 277 -5.90 10.72 8.98
N LYS A 278 -6.09 10.85 7.65
CA LYS A 278 -5.79 12.12 6.95
C LYS A 278 -6.66 13.25 7.47
N GLU A 279 -7.93 12.96 7.75
CA GLU A 279 -8.91 13.90 8.29
C GLU A 279 -8.53 14.39 9.69
N GLU A 280 -8.01 13.49 10.52
CA GLU A 280 -7.56 13.84 11.86
C GLU A 280 -6.25 14.64 11.84
N MET A 281 -5.32 14.29 10.95
CA MET A 281 -4.06 15.03 10.76
C MET A 281 -4.26 16.51 10.37
N VAL A 282 -5.42 16.87 9.81
CA VAL A 282 -5.76 18.27 9.48
C VAL A 282 -6.00 19.13 10.73
N ILE A 283 -6.45 18.54 11.84
CA ILE A 283 -6.91 19.28 13.03
C ILE A 283 -6.16 18.92 14.30
N ILE A 284 -5.47 17.78 14.34
CA ILE A 284 -4.78 17.31 15.55
C ILE A 284 -3.54 18.17 15.84
N PRO A 285 -3.37 18.66 17.09
CA PRO A 285 -2.12 19.31 17.49
C PRO A 285 -0.94 18.35 17.42
N LYS A 286 0.23 18.83 16.96
CA LYS A 286 1.46 18.03 16.84
C LYS A 286 1.83 17.28 18.13
N GLN A 287 1.70 17.92 19.29
CA GLN A 287 1.99 17.27 20.57
C GLN A 287 1.03 16.11 20.87
N GLU A 288 -0.26 16.26 20.55
CA GLU A 288 -1.24 15.18 20.75
C GLU A 288 -0.95 14.00 19.81
N ALA A 289 -0.56 14.27 18.55
CA ALA A 289 -0.11 13.24 17.62
C ALA A 289 1.11 12.48 18.18
N LEU A 290 2.12 13.20 18.70
CA LEU A 290 3.29 12.59 19.34
C LEU A 290 2.92 11.67 20.52
N ASP A 291 2.04 12.12 21.41
CA ASP A 291 1.60 11.33 22.57
C ASP A 291 0.87 10.03 22.13
N ARG A 292 0.18 10.04 20.99
CA ARG A 292 -0.46 8.84 20.42
C ARG A 292 0.56 7.83 19.92
N TRP A 293 1.62 8.26 19.23
CA TRP A 293 2.70 7.38 18.81
C TRP A 293 3.39 6.72 20.01
N ILE A 294 3.70 7.50 21.05
CA ILE A 294 4.34 6.98 22.27
C ILE A 294 3.46 5.91 22.94
N ARG A 295 2.15 6.17 23.08
CA ARG A 295 1.20 5.18 23.62
C ARG A 295 1.06 3.95 22.72
N ALA A 296 1.06 4.12 21.40
CA ALA A 296 1.03 3.02 20.44
C ALA A 296 2.19 2.04 20.65
N ALA A 297 3.41 2.57 20.79
CA ALA A 297 4.61 1.78 21.07
C ALA A 297 4.57 1.14 22.46
N LYS A 298 4.36 1.93 23.52
CA LYS A 298 4.52 1.49 24.92
C LYS A 298 3.39 0.59 25.40
N GLU A 299 2.15 0.87 25.02
CA GLU A 299 0.98 0.23 25.60
C GLU A 299 0.38 -0.86 24.70
N ARG A 300 0.45 -0.66 23.37
CA ARG A 300 -0.30 -1.48 22.40
C ARG A 300 0.58 -2.41 21.55
N LYS A 301 1.90 -2.45 21.82
CA LYS A 301 2.88 -3.30 21.13
C LYS A 301 2.82 -3.14 19.60
N VAL A 302 2.56 -1.92 19.13
CA VAL A 302 2.59 -1.60 17.71
C VAL A 302 4.02 -1.72 17.20
N ARG A 303 4.18 -2.24 15.99
CA ARG A 303 5.50 -2.46 15.36
C ARG A 303 5.70 -1.66 14.10
N ILE A 304 4.63 -1.14 13.50
CA ILE A 304 4.69 -0.25 12.35
C ILE A 304 3.92 1.03 12.67
N PHE A 305 4.58 2.17 12.53
CA PHE A 305 3.92 3.47 12.50
C PHE A 305 3.77 3.90 11.04
N TYR A 306 2.52 3.93 10.58
CA TYR A 306 2.17 4.50 9.29
C TYR A 306 1.93 6.00 9.48
N ILE A 307 3.01 6.77 9.36
CA ILE A 307 3.02 8.21 9.60
C ILE A 307 2.49 8.91 8.35
N LYS A 308 1.47 9.73 8.54
CA LYS A 308 0.99 10.67 7.53
C LYS A 308 1.61 12.05 7.78
N PRO A 309 1.99 12.81 6.74
CA PRO A 309 2.45 14.17 6.91
C PRO A 309 1.31 15.11 7.33
N PHE A 310 1.66 16.20 8.00
CA PHE A 310 0.79 17.37 8.08
C PHE A 310 0.73 18.03 6.69
N MET A 311 -0.48 18.41 6.27
CA MET A 311 -0.72 19.04 4.96
C MET A 311 -0.95 20.55 5.04
N LYS A 312 -1.01 21.11 6.24
CA LYS A 312 -1.22 22.54 6.49
C LYS A 312 -0.38 22.99 7.66
N SER A 313 0.22 24.17 7.55
CA SER A 313 0.95 24.85 8.61
C SER A 313 0.85 26.37 8.41
N ASP A 314 0.91 27.13 9.49
CA ASP A 314 1.09 28.59 9.46
C ASP A 314 2.58 28.98 9.25
N SER A 315 3.46 27.99 9.15
CA SER A 315 4.92 28.12 9.03
C SER A 315 5.48 27.25 7.91
N ASP A 316 6.79 26.96 7.93
CA ASP A 316 7.42 26.06 6.96
C ASP A 316 6.93 24.62 7.17
N LEU A 317 6.05 24.17 6.27
CA LEU A 317 5.41 22.87 6.35
C LEU A 317 6.40 21.70 6.21
N ILE A 318 7.47 21.88 5.43
CA ILE A 318 8.51 20.88 5.21
C ILE A 318 9.30 20.69 6.51
N GLU A 319 9.82 21.77 7.09
CA GLU A 319 10.58 21.71 8.34
C GLU A 319 9.71 21.23 9.52
N GLU A 320 8.43 21.61 9.56
CA GLU A 320 7.52 21.14 10.59
C GLU A 320 7.34 19.61 10.56
N ASN A 321 7.17 19.04 9.37
CA ASN A 321 7.10 17.60 9.16
C ASN A 321 8.43 16.90 9.51
N LEU A 322 9.58 17.47 9.15
CA LEU A 322 10.89 16.91 9.55
C LEU A 322 11.09 16.92 11.07
N SER A 323 10.70 18.01 11.72
CA SER A 323 10.71 18.12 13.18
C SER A 323 9.76 17.10 13.82
N TYR A 324 8.59 16.87 13.25
CA TYR A 324 7.63 15.88 13.72
C TYR A 324 8.19 14.46 13.63
N ILE A 325 8.78 14.08 12.51
CA ILE A 325 9.42 12.76 12.32
C ILE A 325 10.56 12.56 13.34
N ARG A 326 11.42 13.56 13.51
CA ARG A 326 12.52 13.51 14.50
C ARG A 326 11.98 13.33 15.92
N ALA A 327 10.95 14.09 16.28
CA ALA A 327 10.33 13.98 17.60
C ALA A 327 9.71 12.58 17.83
N ILE A 328 9.10 11.95 16.83
CA ILE A 328 8.63 10.56 16.94
C ILE A 328 9.83 9.63 17.22
N LYS A 329 10.89 9.73 16.42
CA LYS A 329 12.08 8.87 16.54
C LYS A 329 12.78 9.02 17.90
N GLU A 330 12.91 10.23 18.41
CA GLU A 330 13.59 10.52 19.68
C GLU A 330 12.81 9.99 20.91
N ASN A 331 11.50 9.77 20.78
CA ASN A 331 10.63 9.33 21.88
C ASN A 331 10.28 7.82 21.85
N LEU A 332 10.81 7.09 20.86
CA LEU A 332 10.71 5.63 20.74
C LEU A 332 11.88 4.95 21.45
#